data_AF-A0A377AHC1-F1
#
_entry.id   AF-A0A377AHC1-F1
#
_cell.length_a   1.000
_cell.length_b   1.000
_cell.length_c   1.000
_cell.angle_alpha   90.00
_cell.angle_beta   90.00
_cell.angle_gamma   90.00
#
_symmetry.space_group_name_H-M   'P 1'
#
loop_
_entity.id
_entity.type
_entity.pdbx_description
1 polymer ?
#
loop_
_entity_poly.entity_id
_entity_poly.type
_entity_poly.pdbx_seq_one_letter_code
_entity_poly.pdbx_strand_id
1 'polypeptide(L)'
;MDETNKKAPLNSPALTGTPTTPTAPQGTNSTQIASTAFVMAAIAALVDSSPDALNTLNELAAALGNDPNFATTMTNALAGKQPKDATLTALAELATSADKLPYFTGADRAALTALTSVGRAILGKTSTQGVLDYLGLEKVLQHWRPFSGRPQQCRYRNR
;
A
#
# COMPACT_ATOMS: atom_id res chain seq x y z
N MET A 1 47.95 -50.99 -43.13
CA MET A 1 47.34 -50.58 -41.85
C MET A 1 45.85 -50.47 -42.07
N ASP A 2 45.08 -51.02 -41.16
CA ASP A 2 43.65 -51.25 -41.29
C ASP A 2 42.84 -49.94 -41.22
N GLU A 3 42.25 -49.51 -42.34
CA GLU A 3 41.43 -48.28 -42.42
C GLU A 3 40.15 -48.37 -41.55
N THR A 4 39.74 -49.59 -41.16
CA THR A 4 38.60 -49.84 -40.28
C THR A 4 38.81 -49.32 -38.86
N ASN A 5 40.06 -49.27 -38.38
CA ASN A 5 40.40 -48.71 -37.06
C ASN A 5 40.32 -47.17 -36.98
N LYS A 6 40.03 -46.48 -38.09
CA LYS A 6 39.84 -45.01 -38.11
C LYS A 6 38.37 -44.59 -38.11
N LYS A 7 37.43 -45.52 -38.23
CA LYS A 7 35.99 -45.23 -38.28
C LYS A 7 35.39 -45.25 -36.87
N ALA A 8 34.45 -44.36 -36.60
CA ALA A 8 33.70 -44.35 -35.34
C ALA A 8 32.73 -45.55 -35.27
N PRO A 9 32.39 -46.06 -34.06
CA PRO A 9 31.40 -47.11 -33.89
C PRO A 9 30.05 -46.74 -34.54
N LEU A 10 29.38 -47.71 -35.17
CA LEU A 10 28.10 -47.48 -35.84
C LEU A 10 26.98 -47.10 -34.85
N ASN A 11 26.98 -47.73 -33.68
CA ASN A 11 26.05 -47.44 -32.60
C ASN A 11 26.75 -46.57 -31.54
N SER A 12 26.13 -45.43 -31.21
CA SER A 12 26.59 -44.50 -30.17
C SER A 12 28.09 -44.16 -30.26
N PRO A 13 28.57 -43.63 -31.40
CA PRO A 13 29.95 -43.18 -31.51
C PRO A 13 30.26 -42.13 -30.44
N ALA A 14 31.34 -42.32 -29.69
CA ALA A 14 31.84 -41.29 -28.78
C ALA A 14 32.51 -40.18 -29.59
N LEU A 15 31.97 -38.96 -29.52
CA LEU A 15 32.59 -37.78 -30.12
C LEU A 15 33.65 -37.21 -29.16
N THR A 16 34.88 -37.03 -29.64
CA THR A 16 35.98 -36.44 -28.85
C THR A 16 36.55 -35.21 -29.56
N GLY A 17 37.22 -34.32 -28.82
CA GLY A 17 37.75 -33.06 -29.36
C GLY A 17 36.65 -32.04 -29.66
N THR A 18 36.73 -31.37 -30.83
CA THR A 18 35.74 -30.38 -31.32
C THR A 18 35.12 -30.86 -32.63
N PRO A 19 34.11 -31.75 -32.58
CA PRO A 19 33.45 -32.26 -33.78
C PRO A 19 32.80 -31.12 -34.59
N THR A 20 32.97 -31.14 -35.90
CA THR A 20 32.31 -30.21 -36.82
C THR A 20 31.13 -30.89 -37.50
N THR A 21 30.01 -30.17 -37.63
CA THR A 21 28.86 -30.61 -38.42
C THR A 21 28.43 -29.50 -39.38
N PRO A 22 27.86 -29.82 -40.56
CA PRO A 22 27.29 -28.81 -41.44
C PRO A 22 26.19 -28.00 -40.75
N THR A 23 26.15 -26.69 -40.98
CA THR A 23 25.05 -25.83 -40.50
C THR A 23 23.81 -26.07 -41.35
N ALA A 24 22.74 -26.55 -40.72
CA ALA A 24 21.46 -26.76 -41.39
C ALA A 24 20.76 -25.41 -41.72
N PRO A 25 19.89 -25.36 -42.73
CA PRO A 25 19.00 -24.22 -42.94
C PRO A 25 18.07 -23.97 -41.74
N GLN A 26 17.66 -22.72 -41.51
CA GLN A 26 16.65 -22.39 -40.51
C GLN A 26 15.34 -23.15 -40.77
N GLY A 27 14.63 -23.52 -39.70
CA GLY A 27 13.39 -24.31 -39.79
C GLY A 27 13.60 -25.82 -39.95
N THR A 28 14.85 -26.30 -40.02
CA THR A 28 15.15 -27.75 -40.01
C THR A 28 14.64 -28.40 -38.71
N ASN A 29 13.78 -29.41 -38.82
CA ASN A 29 13.11 -30.10 -37.71
C ASN A 29 13.34 -31.63 -37.72
N SER A 30 14.56 -32.06 -38.04
CA SER A 30 14.95 -33.47 -38.10
C SER A 30 15.79 -33.90 -36.89
N THR A 31 16.22 -35.16 -36.86
CA THR A 31 17.14 -35.71 -35.84
C THR A 31 18.62 -35.42 -36.12
N GLN A 32 18.91 -34.51 -37.06
CA GLN A 32 20.27 -34.07 -37.36
C GLN A 32 20.92 -33.39 -36.13
N ILE A 33 22.22 -33.57 -35.95
CA ILE A 33 23.01 -32.86 -34.93
C ILE A 33 23.00 -31.35 -35.23
N ALA A 34 22.53 -30.55 -34.27
CA ALA A 34 22.59 -29.09 -34.36
C ALA A 34 24.04 -28.58 -34.19
N SER A 35 24.50 -27.76 -35.14
CA SER A 35 25.76 -27.02 -35.01
C SER A 35 25.60 -25.80 -34.08
N THR A 36 26.67 -25.34 -33.44
CA THR A 36 26.65 -24.12 -32.62
C THR A 36 26.24 -22.88 -33.42
N ALA A 37 26.68 -22.79 -34.70
CA ALA A 37 26.29 -21.72 -35.60
C ALA A 37 24.78 -21.70 -35.89
N PHE A 38 24.15 -22.87 -36.04
CA PHE A 38 22.70 -22.98 -36.20
C PHE A 38 21.96 -22.47 -34.95
N VAL A 39 22.42 -22.87 -33.76
CA VAL A 39 21.82 -22.43 -32.48
C VAL A 39 21.95 -20.92 -32.29
N MET A 40 23.14 -20.34 -32.54
CA MET A 40 23.33 -18.89 -32.46
C MET A 40 22.42 -18.14 -33.44
N ALA A 41 22.32 -18.60 -34.69
CA ALA A 41 21.44 -17.97 -35.69
C ALA A 41 19.96 -18.05 -35.31
N ALA A 42 19.52 -19.16 -34.70
CA ALA A 42 18.14 -19.31 -34.23
C ALA A 42 17.83 -18.36 -33.05
N ILE A 43 18.76 -18.20 -32.10
CA ILE A 43 18.60 -17.27 -30.97
C ILE A 43 18.58 -15.83 -31.47
N ALA A 44 19.48 -15.46 -32.39
CA ALA A 44 19.50 -14.14 -32.99
C ALA A 44 18.17 -13.83 -33.69
N ALA A 45 17.67 -14.75 -34.53
CA ALA A 45 16.37 -14.58 -35.19
C ALA A 45 15.20 -14.42 -34.19
N LEU A 46 15.25 -15.10 -33.04
CA LEU A 46 14.24 -14.94 -31.99
C LEU A 46 14.30 -13.55 -31.34
N VAL A 47 15.50 -13.07 -31.00
CA VAL A 47 15.73 -11.73 -30.43
C VAL A 47 15.34 -10.63 -31.42
N ASP A 48 15.73 -10.78 -32.68
CA ASP A 48 15.46 -9.82 -33.77
C ASP A 48 13.97 -9.76 -34.13
N SER A 49 13.20 -10.80 -33.82
CA SER A 49 11.75 -10.82 -34.07
C SER A 49 10.98 -9.86 -33.15
N SER A 50 11.58 -9.39 -32.06
CA SER A 50 10.91 -8.52 -31.08
C SER A 50 11.85 -7.56 -30.33
N PRO A 51 12.58 -6.66 -31.03
CA PRO A 51 13.53 -5.75 -30.37
C PRO A 51 12.82 -4.78 -29.42
N ASP A 52 11.67 -4.25 -29.85
CA ASP A 52 10.89 -3.30 -29.06
C ASP A 52 10.32 -3.95 -27.78
N ALA A 53 9.91 -5.22 -27.84
CA ALA A 53 9.41 -5.93 -26.66
C ALA A 53 10.52 -6.21 -25.64
N LEU A 54 11.73 -6.55 -26.09
CA LEU A 54 12.88 -6.69 -25.20
C LEU A 54 13.28 -5.35 -24.59
N ASN A 55 13.19 -4.27 -25.36
CA ASN A 55 13.39 -2.92 -24.85
C ASN A 55 12.34 -2.58 -23.78
N THR A 56 11.05 -2.84 -24.02
CA THR A 56 10.01 -2.56 -23.01
C THR A 56 10.20 -3.40 -21.74
N LEU A 57 10.60 -4.67 -21.84
CA LEU A 57 10.92 -5.48 -20.66
C LEU A 57 12.11 -4.92 -19.87
N ASN A 58 13.16 -4.45 -20.56
CA ASN A 58 14.30 -3.81 -19.92
C ASN A 58 13.90 -2.49 -19.23
N GLU A 59 13.07 -1.67 -19.89
CA GLU A 59 12.53 -0.43 -19.32
C GLU A 59 11.64 -0.69 -18.10
N LEU A 60 10.78 -1.71 -18.15
CA LEU A 60 9.93 -2.11 -17.02
C LEU A 60 10.76 -2.63 -15.85
N ALA A 61 11.77 -3.47 -16.11
CA ALA A 61 12.68 -3.96 -15.08
C ALA A 61 13.43 -2.79 -14.41
N ALA A 62 13.92 -1.85 -15.20
CA ALA A 62 14.55 -0.63 -14.70
C ALA A 62 13.57 0.25 -13.90
N ALA A 63 12.34 0.44 -14.38
CA ALA A 63 11.30 1.21 -13.71
C ALA A 63 10.89 0.60 -12.36
N LEU A 64 10.97 -0.72 -12.22
CA LEU A 64 10.76 -1.45 -10.97
C LEU A 64 12.04 -1.58 -10.11
N GLY A 65 13.15 -0.97 -10.53
CA GLY A 65 14.39 -0.91 -9.78
C GLY A 65 15.23 -2.19 -9.82
N ASN A 66 15.02 -3.07 -10.80
CA ASN A 66 15.70 -4.36 -10.93
C ASN A 66 15.67 -5.18 -9.63
N ASP A 67 14.59 -5.10 -8.86
CA ASP A 67 14.45 -5.73 -7.54
C ASP A 67 13.85 -7.14 -7.63
N PRO A 68 14.63 -8.22 -7.36
CA PRO A 68 14.13 -9.60 -7.36
C PRO A 68 13.06 -9.85 -6.29
N ASN A 69 13.01 -9.02 -5.25
CA ASN A 69 12.09 -9.11 -4.12
C ASN A 69 11.12 -7.93 -4.08
N PHE A 70 10.78 -7.32 -5.22
CA PHE A 70 9.93 -6.13 -5.32
C PHE A 70 8.70 -6.16 -4.40
N ALA A 71 7.97 -7.28 -4.38
CA ALA A 71 6.79 -7.45 -3.52
C ALA A 71 7.12 -7.32 -2.02
N THR A 72 8.22 -7.93 -1.57
CA THR A 72 8.72 -7.84 -0.19
C THR A 72 9.19 -6.43 0.12
N THR A 73 9.94 -5.79 -0.78
CA THR A 73 10.41 -4.41 -0.61
C THR A 73 9.24 -3.44 -0.46
N MET A 74 8.21 -3.53 -1.31
CA MET A 74 7.01 -2.71 -1.21
C MET A 74 6.23 -2.97 0.07
N THR A 75 6.09 -4.23 0.48
CA THR A 75 5.45 -4.61 1.74
C THR A 75 6.17 -4.00 2.94
N ASN A 76 7.50 -4.06 2.98
CA ASN A 76 8.31 -3.46 4.04
C ASN A 76 8.22 -1.93 4.04
N ALA A 77 8.26 -1.31 2.86
CA ALA A 77 8.13 0.14 2.72
C ALA A 77 6.77 0.65 3.23
N LEU A 78 5.71 -0.14 3.08
CA LEU A 78 4.36 0.18 3.54
C LEU A 78 4.19 -0.12 5.04
N ALA A 79 4.69 -1.25 5.53
CA ALA A 79 4.62 -1.63 6.95
C ALA A 79 5.27 -0.57 7.86
N GLY A 80 6.31 0.10 7.38
CA GLY A 80 7.00 1.16 8.13
C GLY A 80 6.32 2.54 8.08
N LYS A 81 5.15 2.73 7.44
CA LYS A 81 4.56 4.08 7.29
C LYS A 81 3.89 4.57 8.57
N GLN A 82 3.19 3.73 9.31
CA GLN A 82 2.54 4.12 10.57
C GLN A 82 3.57 4.42 11.68
N PRO A 83 4.60 3.58 11.93
CA PRO A 83 5.59 3.86 12.97
C PRO A 83 6.49 5.07 12.73
N LYS A 84 6.52 5.64 11.51
CA LYS A 84 7.29 6.85 11.20
C LYS A 84 6.73 8.10 11.85
N ASP A 85 5.45 8.08 12.24
CA ASP A 85 4.81 9.16 12.94
C ASP A 85 4.50 8.71 14.38
N ALA A 86 5.19 9.34 15.32
CA ALA A 86 5.11 8.96 16.73
C ALA A 86 3.74 9.30 17.34
N THR A 87 3.03 10.31 16.82
CA THR A 87 1.66 10.64 17.23
C THR A 87 0.65 9.60 16.71
N LEU A 88 0.73 9.17 15.46
CA LEU A 88 -0.11 8.08 14.94
C LEU A 88 0.17 6.76 15.67
N THR A 89 1.43 6.50 16.01
CA THR A 89 1.82 5.33 16.81
C THR A 89 1.16 5.36 18.19
N ALA A 90 1.27 6.48 18.90
CA ALA A 90 0.65 6.65 20.21
C ALA A 90 -0.89 6.51 20.19
N LEU A 91 -1.54 6.95 19.11
CA LEU A 91 -2.98 6.77 18.93
C LEU A 91 -3.36 5.32 18.59
N ALA A 92 -2.54 4.62 17.81
CA ALA A 92 -2.77 3.24 17.40
C ALA A 92 -2.55 2.22 18.53
N GLU A 93 -1.65 2.53 19.46
CA GLU A 93 -1.38 1.72 20.66
C GLU A 93 -2.50 1.80 21.71
N LEU A 94 -3.47 2.68 21.52
CA LEU A 94 -4.50 2.96 22.50
C LEU A 94 -5.56 1.84 22.56
N ALA A 95 -5.69 1.19 23.71
CA ALA A 95 -6.64 0.09 23.90
C ALA A 95 -8.10 0.56 23.76
N THR A 96 -8.78 0.15 22.68
CA THR A 96 -10.16 0.56 22.43
C THR A 96 -11.10 0.01 23.52
N SER A 97 -11.94 0.89 24.07
CA SER A 97 -12.90 0.55 25.11
C SER A 97 -14.08 1.51 25.06
N ALA A 98 -15.26 1.05 25.46
CA ALA A 98 -16.45 1.89 25.54
C ALA A 98 -16.22 3.05 26.53
N ASP A 99 -16.90 4.17 26.29
CA ASP A 99 -16.93 5.30 27.21
C ASP A 99 -15.55 5.90 27.53
N LYS A 100 -14.60 5.82 26.60
CA LYS A 100 -13.28 6.46 26.71
C LYS A 100 -13.09 7.55 25.66
N LEU A 101 -12.36 8.60 26.01
CA LEU A 101 -11.92 9.66 25.11
C LEU A 101 -10.39 9.67 25.01
N PRO A 102 -9.81 9.56 23.80
CA PRO A 102 -8.39 9.83 23.57
C PRO A 102 -8.03 11.29 23.83
N TYR A 103 -6.91 11.53 24.51
CA TYR A 103 -6.35 12.86 24.72
C TYR A 103 -4.82 12.81 24.75
N PHE A 104 -4.16 13.93 24.44
CA PHE A 104 -2.71 14.02 24.46
C PHE A 104 -2.19 14.40 25.85
N THR A 105 -1.16 13.69 26.32
CA THR A 105 -0.48 13.96 27.60
C THR A 105 0.87 14.64 27.43
N GLY A 106 1.30 14.83 26.18
CA GLY A 106 2.55 15.47 25.78
C GLY A 106 2.77 15.28 24.28
N ALA A 107 3.92 15.73 23.77
CA ALA A 107 4.35 15.43 22.41
C ALA A 107 4.43 13.91 22.21
N ASP A 108 3.80 13.41 21.15
CA ASP A 108 3.79 11.99 20.76
C ASP A 108 3.31 11.01 21.85
N ARG A 109 2.40 11.47 22.72
CA ARG A 109 1.81 10.66 23.78
C ARG A 109 0.30 10.86 23.85
N ALA A 110 -0.43 9.76 23.71
CA ALA A 110 -1.88 9.73 23.87
C ALA A 110 -2.26 8.82 25.06
N ALA A 111 -3.38 9.15 25.70
CA ALA A 111 -3.97 8.36 26.77
C ALA A 111 -5.50 8.36 26.64
N LEU A 112 -6.15 7.46 27.35
CA LEU A 112 -7.61 7.44 27.47
C LEU A 112 -8.05 8.00 28.81
N THR A 113 -9.08 8.83 28.78
CA THR A 113 -9.82 9.20 29.99
C THR A 113 -11.23 8.61 29.93
N ALA A 114 -11.79 8.25 31.08
CA ALA A 114 -13.17 7.78 31.16
C ALA A 114 -14.15 8.94 31.04
N LEU A 115 -15.16 8.79 30.18
CA LEU A 115 -16.29 9.70 30.08
C LEU A 115 -17.49 9.09 30.79
N THR A 116 -18.08 9.85 31.71
CA THR A 116 -19.39 9.50 32.27
C THR A 116 -20.50 9.68 31.23
N SER A 117 -21.69 9.13 31.50
CA SER A 117 -22.88 9.39 30.68
C SER A 117 -23.17 10.89 30.55
N VAL A 118 -22.97 11.65 31.63
CA VAL A 118 -23.11 13.11 31.65
C VAL A 118 -22.10 13.78 30.72
N GLY A 119 -20.82 13.41 30.80
CA GLY A 119 -19.77 13.95 29.94
C GLY A 119 -20.06 13.71 28.46
N ARG A 120 -20.49 12.50 28.10
CA ARG A 120 -20.89 12.16 26.71
C ARG A 120 -22.10 12.98 26.24
N ALA A 121 -23.09 13.17 27.11
CA ALA A 121 -24.29 13.93 26.79
C ALA A 121 -23.99 15.41 26.52
N ILE A 122 -23.03 16.00 27.24
CA ILE A 122 -22.58 17.39 27.03
C ILE A 122 -21.80 17.52 25.72
N LEU A 123 -20.79 16.66 25.50
CA LEU A 123 -19.96 16.70 24.28
C LEU A 123 -20.77 16.45 23.00
N GLY A 124 -21.87 15.70 23.09
CA GLY A 124 -22.77 15.45 21.97
C GLY A 124 -23.74 16.59 21.64
N LYS A 125 -23.74 17.71 22.37
CA LYS A 125 -24.62 18.85 22.06
C LYS A 125 -24.08 19.66 20.89
N THR A 126 -24.95 19.96 19.92
CA THR A 126 -24.61 20.71 18.71
C THR A 126 -24.78 22.23 18.85
N SER A 127 -25.32 22.69 19.99
CA SER A 127 -25.53 24.11 20.25
C SER A 127 -25.29 24.45 21.71
N THR A 128 -24.89 25.70 21.97
CA THR A 128 -24.78 26.25 23.34
C THR A 128 -26.11 26.14 24.07
N GLN A 129 -27.22 26.39 23.38
CA GLN A 129 -28.57 26.24 23.94
C GLN A 129 -28.82 24.81 24.43
N GLY A 130 -28.49 23.79 23.62
CA GLY A 130 -28.65 22.39 24.03
C GLY A 130 -27.78 21.98 25.22
N VAL A 131 -26.64 22.64 25.44
CA VAL A 131 -25.84 22.49 26.67
C VAL A 131 -26.52 23.15 27.85
N LEU A 132 -27.01 24.38 27.69
CA LEU A 132 -27.72 25.12 28.74
C LEU A 132 -28.99 24.39 29.18
N ASP A 133 -29.77 23.85 28.24
CA ASP A 133 -30.98 23.06 28.51
C ASP A 133 -30.65 21.81 29.32
N TYR A 134 -29.59 21.09 28.91
CA TYR A 134 -29.14 19.88 29.59
C TYR A 134 -28.66 20.15 31.02
N LEU A 135 -28.01 21.29 31.24
CA LEU A 135 -27.59 21.75 32.55
C LEU A 135 -28.73 22.41 33.36
N GLY A 136 -29.92 22.58 32.78
CA GLY A 136 -31.08 23.23 33.43
C GLY A 136 -30.95 24.74 33.60
N LEU A 137 -30.01 25.38 32.89
CA LEU A 137 -29.65 26.79 33.09
C LEU A 137 -30.57 27.78 32.36
N GLU A 138 -31.44 27.33 31.46
CA GLU A 138 -32.42 28.20 30.79
C GLU A 138 -33.35 28.91 31.77
N LYS A 139 -33.87 28.17 32.76
CA LYS A 139 -34.80 28.72 33.76
C LYS A 139 -34.10 29.76 34.64
N VAL A 140 -32.82 29.55 34.94
CA VAL A 140 -31.99 30.47 35.73
C VAL A 140 -31.69 31.74 34.92
N LEU A 141 -31.34 31.61 33.64
CA LEU A 141 -31.11 32.73 32.73
C LEU A 141 -32.38 33.56 32.50
N GLN A 142 -33.55 32.94 32.36
CA GLN A 142 -34.83 33.64 32.21
C GLN A 142 -35.25 34.38 33.48
N HIS A 143 -34.96 33.82 34.66
CA HIS A 143 -35.21 34.47 35.95
C HIS A 143 -34.29 35.68 36.20
N TRP A 144 -33.04 35.63 35.72
CA TRP A 144 -32.06 36.70 35.88
C TRP A 144 -32.00 37.71 34.73
N ARG A 145 -32.83 37.58 33.68
CA ARG A 145 -32.99 38.66 32.69
C ARG A 145 -33.51 39.89 33.44
N PRO A 146 -32.75 41.00 33.53
CA PRO A 146 -33.26 42.21 34.16
C PRO A 146 -34.52 42.63 33.40
N PHE A 147 -35.55 43.04 34.14
CA PHE A 147 -36.84 43.60 33.70
C PHE A 147 -36.68 44.86 32.81
N SER A 148 -35.92 44.78 31.72
CA SER A 148 -35.57 45.88 30.83
C SER A 148 -36.25 45.68 29.48
N GLY A 149 -37.59 45.65 29.47
CA GLY A 149 -38.30 45.59 28.19
C GLY A 149 -39.76 45.15 28.18
N ARG A 150 -40.53 45.31 29.26
CA ARG A 150 -42.00 45.33 29.12
C ARG A 150 -42.49 46.71 29.57
N PRO A 151 -43.02 47.56 28.66
CA PRO A 151 -43.75 48.73 29.11
C PRO A 151 -44.96 48.22 29.88
N GLN A 152 -44.97 48.40 31.21
CA GLN A 152 -46.21 48.33 31.96
C GLN A 152 -47.11 49.41 31.40
N GLN A 153 -48.20 49.02 30.75
CA GLN A 153 -49.32 49.91 30.55
C GLN A 153 -49.85 50.26 31.95
N CYS A 154 -49.39 51.37 32.51
CA CYS A 154 -50.03 52.05 33.62
C CYS A 154 -51.43 52.48 33.15
N ARG A 155 -52.43 51.61 33.28
CA ARG A 155 -53.83 52.02 33.24
C ARG A 155 -54.13 52.76 34.53
N TYR A 156 -53.97 54.09 34.50
CA TYR A 156 -54.58 55.00 35.45
C TYR A 156 -56.10 54.89 35.30
N ARG A 157 -56.81 54.29 36.27
CA ARG A 157 -58.27 54.38 36.35
C ARG A 157 -58.61 55.19 37.60
N ASN A 158 -58.77 56.49 37.38
CA ASN A 158 -59.34 57.42 38.34
C ASN A 158 -60.85 57.13 38.50
N ARG A 159 -61.27 57.03 39.76
CA ARG A 159 -62.65 57.07 40.31
C ARG A 159 -63.64 56.00 39.82
#